data_AF-A0A212DFZ6-F1
#
_entry.id   AF-A0A212DFZ6-F1
#
_cell.length_a   1.000
_cell.length_b   1.000
_cell.length_c   1.000
_cell.angle_alpha   90.00
_cell.angle_beta   90.00
_cell.angle_gamma   90.00
#
_symmetry.space_group_name_H-M   'P 1'
#
loop_
_entity.id
_entity.type
_entity.pdbx_description
1 polymer ?
#
loop_
_entity_poly.entity_id
_entity_poly.type
_entity_poly.pdbx_seq_one_letter_code
_entity_poly.pdbx_strand_id
1 'polypeptide(L)'
;MLGGQEGQDSAGSARGQSSSLSMSHSTRLSIRQAQVDKLYAGLKELAGERRERLQEHLRLCQLRRELDDLEQWIQEREVVAASHELGQDYEHVTMLRDKFREFSRDTSTIGQERVDGANALANGLIAGGHAARATVAEWKDSLNEAWADLLELLDTRGQVLAAAHELQRFLHGARQALARVQHKQQQLPDGTGRDLNAAEALQRRHCAFEHDIQALSAQV
;
A
#
# COMPACT_ATOMS: atom_id res chain seq x y z
N MET A 1 42.05 -32.62 111.06
CA MET A 1 40.76 -33.22 110.64
C MET A 1 40.41 -32.58 109.29
N LEU A 2 40.46 -33.36 108.21
CA LEU A 2 39.29 -33.85 107.45
C LEU A 2 38.62 -32.68 106.69
N GLY A 3 38.50 -32.62 105.36
CA GLY A 3 38.52 -33.64 104.30
C GLY A 3 37.50 -33.19 103.23
N GLY A 4 37.62 -33.69 101.99
CA GLY A 4 36.60 -33.56 100.92
C GLY A 4 36.86 -32.42 99.93
N GLN A 5 37.57 -32.61 98.80
CA GLN A 5 37.28 -33.38 97.59
C GLN A 5 36.09 -32.89 96.74
N GLU A 6 36.44 -32.55 95.50
CA GLU A 6 35.75 -32.82 94.24
C GLU A 6 34.46 -32.07 93.85
N GLY A 7 34.54 -31.51 92.64
CA GLY A 7 33.47 -30.85 91.92
C GLY A 7 33.99 -30.09 90.70
N GLN A 8 34.97 -30.64 89.97
CA GLN A 8 35.15 -30.29 88.55
C GLN A 8 34.08 -31.06 87.80
N ASP A 9 33.13 -30.38 87.17
CA ASP A 9 32.36 -30.96 86.05
C ASP A 9 31.90 -29.88 85.06
N SER A 10 32.71 -29.71 84.03
CA SER A 10 32.40 -29.52 82.61
C SER A 10 30.93 -29.24 82.22
N ALA A 11 30.41 -28.04 82.49
CA ALA A 11 29.17 -27.55 81.84
C ALA A 11 29.43 -26.50 80.72
N GLY A 12 30.68 -26.05 80.53
CA GLY A 12 31.02 -24.96 79.60
C GLY A 12 31.25 -25.33 78.13
N SER A 13 31.49 -26.61 77.80
CA SER A 13 31.96 -27.00 76.46
C SER A 13 30.87 -27.34 75.44
N ALA A 14 29.68 -27.76 75.88
CA ALA A 14 28.59 -28.14 74.96
C ALA A 14 27.87 -26.93 74.35
N ARG A 15 27.78 -25.82 75.08
CA ARG A 15 27.08 -24.60 74.65
C ARG A 15 27.84 -23.84 73.55
N GLY A 16 29.17 -23.83 73.61
CA GLY A 16 30.03 -23.25 72.57
C GLY A 16 30.07 -24.08 71.28
N GLN A 17 30.00 -25.41 71.38
CA GLN A 17 29.98 -26.30 70.20
C GLN A 17 28.65 -26.20 69.45
N SER A 18 27.49 -26.23 70.13
CA SER A 18 26.17 -26.03 69.51
C SER A 18 26.01 -24.65 68.86
N SER A 19 26.56 -23.59 69.45
CA SER A 19 26.55 -22.25 68.85
C SER A 19 27.50 -22.12 67.65
N SER A 20 28.64 -22.81 67.65
CA SER A 20 29.54 -22.83 66.48
C SER A 20 28.96 -23.64 65.31
N LEU A 21 28.25 -24.74 65.61
CA LEU A 21 27.53 -25.56 64.64
C LEU A 21 26.35 -24.78 64.06
N SER A 22 25.54 -24.09 64.88
CA SER A 22 24.42 -23.29 64.40
C SER A 22 24.86 -22.10 63.54
N MET A 23 25.97 -21.45 63.89
CA MET A 23 26.59 -20.40 63.07
C MET A 23 27.12 -20.96 61.74
N SER A 24 27.77 -22.13 61.76
CA SER A 24 28.24 -22.83 60.54
C SER A 24 27.09 -23.21 59.60
N HIS A 25 25.96 -23.70 60.15
CA HIS A 25 24.76 -23.96 59.37
C HIS A 25 24.15 -22.68 58.81
N SER A 26 24.09 -21.60 59.59
CA SER A 26 23.60 -20.29 59.14
C SER A 26 24.45 -19.71 57.99
N THR A 27 25.77 -19.79 58.08
CA THR A 27 26.69 -19.39 57.01
C THR A 27 26.49 -20.23 55.75
N ARG A 28 26.35 -21.55 55.88
CA ARG A 28 26.07 -22.44 54.74
C ARG A 28 24.74 -22.14 54.07
N LEU A 29 23.69 -21.82 54.84
CA LEU A 29 22.39 -21.42 54.33
C LEU A 29 22.46 -20.08 53.61
N SER A 30 23.20 -19.10 54.16
CA SER A 30 23.42 -17.80 53.52
C SER A 30 24.14 -17.92 52.17
N ILE A 31 25.19 -18.73 52.09
CA ILE A 31 25.91 -18.98 50.82
C ILE A 31 24.98 -19.62 49.78
N ARG A 32 24.17 -20.60 50.19
CA ARG A 32 23.21 -21.25 49.29
C ARG A 32 22.13 -20.29 48.83
N GLN A 33 21.61 -19.44 49.72
CA GLN A 33 20.65 -18.40 49.35
C GLN A 33 21.23 -17.44 48.32
N ALA A 34 22.44 -16.91 48.56
CA ALA A 34 23.11 -16.02 47.61
C ALA A 34 23.36 -16.68 46.24
N GLN A 35 23.68 -17.97 46.23
CA GLN A 35 23.82 -18.74 44.99
C GLN A 35 22.48 -18.85 44.24
N VAL A 36 21.39 -19.15 44.95
CA VAL A 36 20.04 -19.23 44.37
C VAL A 36 19.62 -17.86 43.82
N ASP A 37 19.84 -16.79 44.56
CA ASP A 37 19.49 -15.42 44.13
C ASP A 37 20.25 -15.03 42.85
N LYS A 38 21.54 -15.37 42.78
CA LYS A 38 22.36 -15.15 41.58
C LYS A 38 21.86 -15.96 40.39
N LEU A 39 21.53 -17.24 40.58
CA LEU A 39 21.01 -18.09 39.51
C LEU A 39 19.63 -17.61 39.04
N TYR A 40 18.78 -17.16 39.96
CA TYR A 40 17.47 -16.62 39.64
C TYR A 40 17.58 -15.32 38.85
N ALA A 41 18.47 -14.40 39.26
CA ALA A 41 18.74 -13.17 38.52
C ALA A 41 19.23 -13.46 37.09
N GLY A 42 20.22 -14.34 36.93
CA GLY A 42 20.72 -14.73 35.61
C GLY A 42 19.67 -15.43 34.75
N LEU A 43 18.80 -16.26 35.34
CA LEU A 43 17.68 -16.86 34.61
C LEU A 43 16.69 -15.82 34.11
N LYS A 44 16.40 -14.78 34.92
CA LYS A 44 15.50 -13.68 34.55
C LYS A 44 16.08 -12.85 33.39
N GLU A 45 17.37 -12.57 33.41
CA GLU A 45 18.08 -11.89 32.31
C GLU A 45 18.00 -12.72 31.02
N LEU A 46 18.38 -14.01 31.08
CA LEU A 46 18.32 -14.91 29.92
C LEU A 46 16.91 -15.04 29.34
N ALA A 47 15.90 -15.09 30.20
CA ALA A 47 14.50 -15.10 29.78
C ALA A 47 14.09 -13.79 29.08
N GLY A 48 14.59 -12.65 29.57
CA GLY A 48 14.42 -11.32 28.96
C GLY A 48 15.03 -11.26 27.55
N GLU A 49 16.31 -11.61 27.43
CA GLU A 49 17.03 -11.65 26.14
C GLU A 49 16.34 -12.58 25.13
N ARG A 50 15.92 -13.77 25.59
CA ARG A 50 15.18 -14.72 24.73
C ARG A 50 13.86 -14.13 24.24
N ARG A 51 13.12 -13.42 25.10
CA ARG A 51 11.86 -12.78 24.74
C ARG A 51 12.10 -11.71 23.67
N GLU A 52 13.12 -10.88 23.83
CA GLU A 52 13.47 -9.82 22.86
C GLU A 52 13.83 -10.42 21.51
N ARG A 53 14.72 -11.43 21.48
CA ARG A 53 15.10 -12.12 20.24
C ARG A 53 13.90 -12.77 19.53
N LEU A 54 12.96 -13.35 20.28
CA LEU A 54 11.75 -13.93 19.71
C LEU A 54 10.82 -12.86 19.14
N GLN A 55 10.69 -11.71 19.80
CA GLN A 55 9.89 -10.58 19.32
C GLN A 55 10.49 -9.99 18.04
N GLU A 56 11.81 -9.86 17.98
CA GLU A 56 12.53 -9.42 16.78
C GLU A 56 12.33 -10.36 15.59
N HIS A 57 12.52 -11.67 15.81
CA HIS A 57 12.30 -12.68 14.78
C HIS A 57 10.84 -12.68 14.30
N LEU A 58 9.87 -12.54 15.21
CA LEU A 58 8.46 -12.44 14.84
C LEU A 58 8.21 -11.24 13.92
N ARG A 59 8.75 -10.06 14.26
CA ARG A 59 8.62 -8.84 13.44
C ARG A 59 9.26 -9.01 12.06
N LEU A 60 10.42 -9.67 11.97
CA LEU A 60 11.06 -9.96 10.69
C LEU A 60 10.19 -10.87 9.82
N CYS A 61 9.64 -11.94 10.39
CA CYS A 61 8.73 -12.84 9.67
C CYS A 61 7.45 -12.13 9.22
N GLN A 62 6.89 -11.27 10.06
CA GLN A 62 5.74 -10.44 9.72
C GLN A 62 6.06 -9.54 8.53
N LEU A 63 7.16 -8.79 8.60
CA LEU A 63 7.59 -7.94 7.50
C LEU A 63 7.75 -8.75 6.21
N ARG A 64 8.48 -9.88 6.26
CA ARG A 64 8.72 -10.69 5.07
C ARG A 64 7.41 -11.10 4.38
N ARG A 65 6.44 -11.59 5.17
CA ARG A 65 5.13 -11.98 4.64
C ARG A 65 4.39 -10.80 4.02
N GLU A 66 4.36 -9.66 4.71
CA GLU A 66 3.69 -8.46 4.19
C GLU A 66 4.34 -7.95 2.89
N LEU A 67 5.66 -8.06 2.75
CA LEU A 67 6.37 -7.74 1.51
C LEU A 67 5.99 -8.71 0.39
N ASP A 68 6.04 -10.02 0.63
CA ASP A 68 5.67 -11.03 -0.37
C ASP A 68 4.20 -10.82 -0.84
N ASP A 69 3.27 -10.57 0.09
CA ASP A 69 1.86 -10.29 -0.20
C ASP A 69 1.64 -8.97 -0.95
N LEU A 70 2.53 -7.99 -0.78
CA LEU A 70 2.44 -6.69 -1.45
C LEU A 70 3.10 -6.71 -2.83
N GLU A 71 4.23 -7.39 -3.00
CA GLU A 71 4.88 -7.64 -4.28
C GLU A 71 3.95 -8.40 -5.24
N GLN A 72 3.32 -9.47 -4.76
CA GLN A 72 2.30 -10.22 -5.52
C GLN A 72 1.16 -9.30 -5.95
N TRP A 73 0.66 -8.47 -5.02
CA TRP A 73 -0.43 -7.54 -5.32
C TRP A 73 -0.02 -6.46 -6.33
N ILE A 74 1.21 -5.94 -6.25
CA ILE A 74 1.74 -4.97 -7.22
C ILE A 74 1.75 -5.61 -8.62
N GLN A 75 2.30 -6.83 -8.75
CA GLN A 75 2.34 -7.55 -10.03
C GLN A 75 0.94 -7.76 -10.63
N GLU A 76 -0.06 -8.08 -9.80
CA GLU A 76 -1.45 -8.19 -10.27
C GLU A 76 -2.00 -6.87 -10.82
N ARG A 77 -1.64 -5.73 -10.21
CA ARG A 77 -2.06 -4.40 -10.69
C ARG A 77 -1.31 -4.00 -11.96
N GLU A 78 -0.03 -4.33 -12.06
CA GLU A 78 0.79 -4.10 -13.26
C GLU A 78 0.17 -4.77 -14.49
N VAL A 79 -0.35 -5.99 -14.37
CA VAL A 79 -1.03 -6.69 -15.47
C VAL A 79 -2.21 -5.88 -16.02
N VAL A 80 -3.00 -5.25 -15.15
CA VAL A 80 -4.13 -4.41 -15.56
C VAL A 80 -3.64 -3.08 -16.17
N ALA A 81 -2.63 -2.47 -15.55
CA ALA A 81 -2.04 -1.21 -16.01
C ALA A 81 -1.32 -1.35 -17.37
N ALA A 82 -0.76 -2.51 -17.67
CA ALA A 82 -0.09 -2.84 -18.93
C ALA A 82 -1.07 -3.17 -20.08
N SER A 83 -2.39 -3.07 -19.89
CA SER A 83 -3.34 -3.24 -20.98
C SER A 83 -3.11 -2.20 -22.09
N HIS A 84 -3.15 -2.64 -23.35
CA HIS A 84 -2.97 -1.78 -24.52
C HIS A 84 -4.31 -1.44 -25.21
N GLU A 85 -5.45 -1.81 -24.63
CA GLU A 85 -6.77 -1.60 -25.23
C GLU A 85 -7.13 -0.11 -25.29
N LEU A 86 -7.46 0.44 -26.46
CA LEU A 86 -7.77 1.87 -26.62
C LEU A 86 -9.26 2.16 -26.86
N GLY A 87 -10.09 1.12 -26.98
CA GLY A 87 -11.48 1.25 -27.36
C GLY A 87 -11.68 1.34 -28.88
N GLN A 88 -12.83 0.87 -29.35
CA GLN A 88 -13.17 0.79 -30.77
C GLN A 88 -13.98 2.00 -31.27
N ASP A 89 -14.65 2.69 -30.34
CA ASP A 89 -15.52 3.83 -30.58
C ASP A 89 -15.47 4.82 -29.40
N TYR A 90 -16.22 5.92 -29.50
CA TYR A 90 -16.17 7.02 -28.51
C TYR A 90 -16.70 6.59 -27.15
N GLU A 91 -17.77 5.83 -27.18
CA GLU A 91 -18.45 5.27 -26.02
C GLU A 91 -17.53 4.26 -25.31
N HIS A 92 -16.86 3.39 -26.05
CA HIS A 92 -15.95 2.39 -25.51
C HIS A 92 -14.71 3.03 -24.86
N VAL A 93 -14.03 3.97 -25.54
CA VAL A 93 -12.85 4.63 -24.94
C VAL A 93 -13.21 5.48 -23.71
N THR A 94 -14.41 6.08 -23.69
CA THR A 94 -14.92 6.80 -22.52
C THR A 94 -15.08 5.85 -21.32
N MET A 95 -15.70 4.69 -21.54
CA MET A 95 -15.86 3.66 -20.51
C MET A 95 -14.51 3.15 -19.99
N LEU A 96 -13.55 2.84 -20.89
CA LEU A 96 -12.22 2.38 -20.51
C LEU A 96 -11.46 3.43 -19.69
N ARG A 97 -11.47 4.69 -20.12
CA ARG A 97 -10.83 5.81 -19.40
C ARG A 97 -11.40 5.95 -17.99
N ASP A 98 -12.73 5.95 -17.85
CA ASP A 98 -13.37 6.19 -16.56
C ASP A 98 -13.14 5.04 -15.59
N LYS A 99 -13.26 3.79 -16.04
CA LYS A 99 -12.89 2.61 -15.24
C LYS A 99 -11.42 2.63 -14.84
N PHE A 100 -10.53 2.99 -15.76
CA PHE A 100 -9.10 3.03 -15.47
C PHE A 100 -8.74 4.13 -14.47
N ARG A 101 -9.41 5.29 -14.53
CA ARG A 101 -9.24 6.36 -13.55
C ARG A 101 -9.66 5.94 -12.14
N GLU A 102 -10.80 5.25 -12.02
CA GLU A 102 -11.24 4.68 -10.74
C GLU A 102 -10.25 3.64 -10.22
N PHE A 103 -9.87 2.69 -11.07
CA PHE A 103 -8.86 1.67 -10.75
C PHE A 103 -7.53 2.30 -10.28
N SER A 104 -7.05 3.33 -10.97
CA SER A 104 -5.77 3.99 -10.64
C SER A 104 -5.84 4.71 -9.30
N ARG A 105 -6.95 5.40 -9.02
CA ARG A 105 -7.17 6.09 -7.74
C ARG A 105 -7.22 5.10 -6.59
N ASP A 106 -7.99 4.03 -6.76
CA ASP A 106 -8.17 3.02 -5.71
C ASP A 106 -6.86 2.26 -5.46
N THR A 107 -6.13 1.92 -6.53
CA THR A 107 -4.79 1.32 -6.44
C THR A 107 -3.82 2.24 -5.71
N SER A 108 -3.75 3.52 -6.08
CA SER A 108 -2.88 4.50 -5.41
C SER A 108 -3.19 4.62 -3.91
N THR A 109 -4.48 4.67 -3.55
CA THR A 109 -4.91 4.84 -2.16
C THR A 109 -4.58 3.61 -1.30
N ILE A 110 -4.99 2.43 -1.75
CA ILE A 110 -4.80 1.17 -1.00
C ILE A 110 -3.31 0.77 -1.00
N GLY A 111 -2.65 0.92 -2.13
CA GLY A 111 -1.23 0.60 -2.27
C GLY A 111 -0.35 1.47 -1.38
N GLN A 112 -0.60 2.79 -1.36
CA GLN A 112 0.17 3.70 -0.50
C GLN A 112 0.06 3.35 0.98
N GLU A 113 -1.16 3.07 1.48
CA GLU A 113 -1.36 2.66 2.87
C GLU A 113 -0.55 1.40 3.23
N ARG A 114 -0.58 0.39 2.35
CA ARG A 114 0.15 -0.87 2.56
C ARG A 114 1.66 -0.69 2.50
N VAL A 115 2.16 0.07 1.51
CA VAL A 115 3.58 0.40 1.36
C VAL A 115 4.08 1.18 2.58
N ASP A 116 3.32 2.15 3.08
CA ASP A 116 3.66 2.91 4.29
C ASP A 116 3.73 2.01 5.52
N GLY A 117 2.78 1.08 5.67
CA GLY A 117 2.77 0.09 6.74
C GLY A 117 4.01 -0.83 6.72
N ALA A 118 4.35 -1.37 5.55
CA ALA A 118 5.54 -2.21 5.36
C ALA A 118 6.83 -1.41 5.64
N ASN A 119 6.91 -0.17 5.14
CA ASN A 119 8.02 0.74 5.38
C ASN A 119 8.19 1.05 6.88
N ALA A 120 7.09 1.25 7.61
CA ALA A 120 7.14 1.50 9.05
C ALA A 120 7.71 0.29 9.82
N LEU A 121 7.28 -0.94 9.47
CA LEU A 121 7.82 -2.16 10.05
C LEU A 121 9.32 -2.33 9.75
N ALA A 122 9.72 -2.12 8.48
CA ALA A 122 11.12 -2.18 8.06
C ALA A 122 11.98 -1.16 8.79
N ASN A 123 11.54 0.09 8.85
CA ASN A 123 12.24 1.16 9.57
C ASN A 123 12.37 0.85 11.07
N GLY A 124 11.35 0.25 11.70
CA GLY A 124 11.39 -0.19 13.09
C GLY A 124 12.49 -1.24 13.35
N LEU A 125 12.65 -2.21 12.44
CA LEU A 125 13.71 -3.22 12.52
C LEU A 125 15.11 -2.62 12.29
N ILE A 126 15.24 -1.70 11.33
CA ILE A 126 16.51 -1.04 11.01
C ILE A 126 16.96 -0.15 12.17
N ALA A 127 16.09 0.73 12.65
CA ALA A 127 16.37 1.65 13.76
C ALA A 127 16.61 0.91 15.08
N GLY A 128 15.94 -0.23 15.28
CA GLY A 128 16.18 -1.14 16.41
C GLY A 128 17.53 -1.85 16.37
N GLY A 129 18.30 -1.72 15.29
CA GLY A 129 19.63 -2.33 15.16
C GLY A 129 19.60 -3.84 14.91
N HIS A 130 18.50 -4.36 14.36
CA HIS A 130 18.32 -5.79 14.08
C HIS A 130 19.49 -6.35 13.24
N ALA A 131 19.88 -7.60 13.50
CA ALA A 131 21.01 -8.24 12.82
C ALA A 131 20.87 -8.27 11.27
N ALA A 132 19.65 -8.44 10.78
CA ALA A 132 19.32 -8.47 9.35
C ALA A 132 19.02 -7.09 8.72
N ARG A 133 19.33 -5.98 9.39
CA ARG A 133 18.97 -4.61 8.94
C ARG A 133 19.41 -4.25 7.51
N ALA A 134 20.55 -4.76 7.05
CA ALA A 134 21.02 -4.51 5.69
C ALA A 134 20.07 -5.15 4.65
N THR A 135 19.75 -6.44 4.83
CA THR A 135 18.79 -7.16 4.00
C THR A 135 17.39 -6.55 4.09
N VAL A 136 16.97 -6.10 5.27
CA VAL A 136 15.67 -5.39 5.43
C VAL A 136 15.65 -4.08 4.65
N ALA A 137 16.76 -3.34 4.61
CA ALA A 137 16.86 -2.13 3.80
C ALA A 137 16.79 -2.45 2.30
N GLU A 138 17.48 -3.48 1.84
CA GLU A 138 17.40 -3.94 0.44
C GLU A 138 15.98 -4.33 0.04
N TRP A 139 15.27 -5.09 0.89
CA TRP A 139 13.87 -5.46 0.62
C TRP A 139 12.94 -4.25 0.57
N LYS A 140 13.14 -3.31 1.50
CA LYS A 140 12.39 -2.07 1.55
C LYS A 140 12.60 -1.25 0.28
N ASP A 141 13.84 -1.12 -0.17
CA ASP A 141 14.18 -0.36 -1.38
C ASP A 141 13.57 -1.02 -2.63
N SER A 142 13.69 -2.34 -2.76
CA SER A 142 13.08 -3.11 -3.85
C SER A 142 11.55 -2.96 -3.90
N LEU A 143 10.87 -2.99 -2.75
CA LEU A 143 9.41 -2.77 -2.71
C LEU A 143 9.05 -1.36 -3.18
N ASN A 144 9.79 -0.35 -2.73
CA ASN A 144 9.50 1.04 -3.08
C ASN A 144 9.78 1.33 -4.55
N GLU A 145 10.78 0.68 -5.14
CA GLU A 145 11.06 0.73 -6.58
C GLU A 145 9.90 0.13 -7.37
N ALA A 146 9.49 -1.11 -7.05
CA ALA A 146 8.35 -1.75 -7.71
C ALA A 146 7.04 -0.95 -7.57
N TRP A 147 6.82 -0.32 -6.41
CA TRP A 147 5.69 0.57 -6.21
C TRP A 147 5.75 1.82 -7.10
N ALA A 148 6.92 2.45 -7.20
CA ALA A 148 7.13 3.63 -8.04
C ALA A 148 6.91 3.29 -9.53
N ASP A 149 7.44 2.14 -9.99
CA ASP A 149 7.27 1.65 -11.36
C ASP A 149 5.79 1.44 -11.70
N LEU A 150 5.01 0.84 -10.78
CA LEU A 150 3.56 0.69 -10.97
C LEU A 150 2.86 2.06 -11.08
N LEU A 151 3.22 3.04 -10.25
CA LEU A 151 2.63 4.39 -10.33
C LEU A 151 2.94 5.09 -11.65
N GLU A 152 4.17 4.95 -12.17
CA GLU A 152 4.55 5.47 -13.48
C GLU A 152 3.78 4.78 -14.61
N LEU A 153 3.60 3.46 -14.52
CA LEU A 153 2.83 2.70 -15.48
C LEU A 153 1.35 3.13 -15.49
N LEU A 154 0.76 3.35 -14.31
CA LEU A 154 -0.60 3.87 -14.16
C LEU A 154 -0.74 5.25 -14.81
N ASP A 155 0.19 6.17 -14.55
CA ASP A 155 0.16 7.51 -15.14
C ASP A 155 0.27 7.46 -16.66
N THR A 156 1.27 6.74 -17.17
CA THR A 156 1.50 6.56 -18.63
C THR A 156 0.25 6.01 -19.32
N ARG A 157 -0.34 4.94 -18.76
CA ARG A 157 -1.56 4.35 -19.30
C ARG A 157 -2.75 5.31 -19.25
N GLY A 158 -2.87 6.08 -18.17
CA GLY A 158 -3.90 7.11 -18.01
C GLY A 158 -3.79 8.20 -19.09
N GLN A 159 -2.58 8.66 -19.38
CA GLN A 159 -2.31 9.64 -20.44
C GLN A 159 -2.67 9.08 -21.82
N VAL A 160 -2.32 7.82 -22.10
CA VAL A 160 -2.66 7.13 -23.36
C VAL A 160 -4.16 7.05 -23.57
N LEU A 161 -4.93 6.65 -22.55
CA LEU A 161 -6.40 6.60 -22.63
C LEU A 161 -7.02 8.00 -22.78
N ALA A 162 -6.45 9.01 -22.14
CA ALA A 162 -6.90 10.39 -22.30
C ALA A 162 -6.68 10.89 -23.74
N ALA A 163 -5.51 10.61 -24.33
CA ALA A 163 -5.22 10.96 -25.72
C ALA A 163 -6.15 10.24 -26.72
N ALA A 164 -6.38 8.94 -26.53
CA ALA A 164 -7.30 8.16 -27.35
C ALA A 164 -8.74 8.71 -27.25
N HIS A 165 -9.18 9.06 -26.04
CA HIS A 165 -10.48 9.69 -25.81
C HIS A 165 -10.61 11.01 -26.58
N GLU A 166 -9.63 11.90 -26.52
CA GLU A 166 -9.70 13.20 -27.20
C GLU A 166 -9.75 13.05 -28.73
N LEU A 167 -8.92 12.15 -29.28
CA LEU A 167 -8.96 11.85 -30.71
C LEU A 167 -10.35 11.35 -31.12
N GLN A 168 -10.89 10.40 -30.38
CA GLN A 168 -12.17 9.80 -30.72
C GLN A 168 -13.35 10.76 -30.52
N ARG A 169 -13.29 11.65 -29.51
CA ARG A 169 -14.24 12.75 -29.30
C ARG A 169 -14.30 13.64 -30.54
N PHE A 170 -13.13 14.02 -31.04
CA PHE A 170 -13.01 14.86 -32.24
C PHE A 170 -13.58 14.13 -33.47
N LEU A 171 -13.16 12.89 -33.73
CA LEU A 171 -13.65 12.11 -34.87
C LEU A 171 -15.16 11.89 -34.82
N HIS A 172 -15.71 11.62 -33.63
CA HIS A 172 -17.14 11.49 -33.42
C HIS A 172 -17.88 12.80 -33.74
N GLY A 173 -17.38 13.94 -33.24
CA GLY A 173 -17.92 15.27 -33.57
C GLY A 173 -17.86 15.59 -35.06
N ALA A 174 -16.73 15.31 -35.72
CA ALA A 174 -16.57 15.53 -37.16
C ALA A 174 -17.54 14.68 -37.99
N ARG A 175 -17.77 13.42 -37.61
CA ARG A 175 -18.78 12.56 -38.26
C ARG A 175 -20.19 13.10 -38.10
N GLN A 176 -20.54 13.60 -36.91
CA GLN A 176 -21.84 14.24 -36.70
C GLN A 176 -22.01 15.50 -37.55
N ALA A 177 -20.99 16.36 -37.60
CA ALA A 177 -21.00 17.57 -38.42
C ALA A 177 -21.16 17.22 -39.91
N LEU A 178 -20.39 16.25 -40.41
CA LEU A 178 -20.51 15.77 -41.79
C LEU A 178 -21.92 15.26 -42.10
N ALA A 179 -22.50 14.45 -41.21
CA ALA A 179 -23.85 13.92 -41.40
C ALA A 179 -24.89 15.06 -41.45
N ARG A 180 -24.75 16.10 -40.62
CA ARG A 180 -25.63 17.30 -40.66
C ARG A 180 -25.51 18.04 -42.00
N VAL A 181 -24.28 18.24 -42.49
CA VAL A 181 -24.02 18.90 -43.78
C VAL A 181 -24.60 18.10 -44.94
N GLN A 182 -24.34 16.78 -44.98
CA GLN A 182 -24.88 15.89 -46.01
C GLN A 182 -26.41 15.86 -46.00
N HIS A 183 -27.02 15.82 -44.82
CA HIS A 183 -28.47 15.88 -44.68
C HIS A 183 -29.04 17.19 -45.22
N LYS A 184 -28.41 18.35 -44.94
CA LYS A 184 -28.83 19.63 -45.52
C LYS A 184 -28.63 19.68 -47.02
N GLN A 185 -27.54 19.12 -47.55
CA GLN A 185 -27.30 19.04 -48.99
C GLN A 185 -28.42 18.28 -49.72
N GLN A 186 -28.91 17.18 -49.15
CA GLN A 186 -30.03 16.41 -49.71
C GLN A 186 -31.38 17.14 -49.66
N GLN A 187 -31.53 18.17 -48.83
CA GLN A 187 -32.76 18.96 -48.73
C GLN A 187 -32.85 20.08 -49.79
N LEU A 188 -31.78 20.33 -50.54
CA LEU A 188 -31.75 21.39 -51.56
C LEU A 188 -32.60 20.99 -52.78
N PRO A 189 -33.65 21.75 -53.16
CA PRO A 189 -34.44 21.44 -54.36
C PRO A 189 -33.69 21.81 -55.65
N ASP A 190 -33.64 20.91 -56.63
CA ASP A 190 -32.94 21.12 -57.92
C ASP A 190 -33.77 21.86 -58.99
N GLY A 191 -35.03 22.22 -58.70
CA GLY A 191 -35.97 22.80 -59.67
C GLY A 191 -36.05 24.33 -59.65
N THR A 192 -36.31 24.94 -60.80
CA THR A 192 -36.48 26.40 -60.95
C THR A 192 -37.94 26.89 -60.93
N GLY A 193 -38.91 25.99 -60.77
CA GLY A 193 -40.34 26.31 -60.87
C GLY A 193 -40.80 26.44 -62.34
N ARG A 194 -42.09 26.16 -62.60
CA ARG A 194 -42.67 26.21 -63.96
C ARG A 194 -43.46 27.48 -64.25
N ASP A 195 -43.78 28.25 -63.22
CA ASP A 195 -44.50 29.50 -63.27
C ASP A 195 -44.02 30.46 -62.15
N LEU A 196 -44.53 31.70 -62.17
CA LEU A 196 -44.15 32.74 -61.22
C LEU A 196 -44.42 32.32 -59.76
N ASN A 197 -45.60 31.75 -59.49
CA ASN A 197 -45.99 31.31 -58.15
C ASN A 197 -45.06 30.21 -57.62
N ALA A 198 -44.69 29.23 -58.46
CA ALA A 198 -43.77 28.17 -58.09
C ALA A 198 -42.35 28.71 -57.86
N ALA A 199 -41.90 29.66 -58.69
CA ALA A 199 -40.60 30.31 -58.53
C ALA A 199 -40.51 31.12 -57.22
N GLU A 200 -41.54 31.92 -56.90
CA GLU A 200 -41.61 32.67 -55.64
C GLU A 200 -41.68 31.76 -54.41
N ALA A 201 -42.37 30.63 -54.50
CA ALA A 201 -42.44 29.64 -53.43
C ALA A 201 -41.07 28.95 -53.20
N LEU A 202 -40.35 28.62 -54.29
CA LEU A 202 -39.00 28.08 -54.23
C LEU A 202 -38.01 29.10 -53.64
N GLN A 203 -38.08 30.37 -54.06
CA GLN A 203 -37.26 31.45 -53.50
C GLN A 203 -37.46 31.60 -51.99
N ARG A 204 -38.72 31.62 -51.52
CA ARG A 204 -39.03 31.69 -50.08
C ARG A 204 -38.45 30.50 -49.31
N ARG A 205 -38.57 29.28 -49.85
CA ARG A 205 -37.94 28.08 -49.25
C ARG A 205 -36.41 28.18 -49.24
N HIS A 206 -35.81 28.71 -50.30
CA HIS A 206 -34.37 28.87 -50.38
C HIS A 206 -33.84 29.90 -49.37
N CYS A 207 -34.48 31.06 -49.21
CA CYS A 207 -34.09 32.03 -48.19
C CYS A 207 -34.20 31.45 -46.76
N ALA A 208 -35.23 30.65 -46.49
CA ALA A 208 -35.35 29.95 -45.21
C ALA A 208 -34.22 28.92 -45.01
N PHE A 209 -33.85 28.20 -46.08
CA PHE A 209 -32.74 27.25 -46.05
C PHE A 209 -31.37 27.93 -45.85
N GLU A 210 -31.12 29.08 -46.46
CA GLU A 210 -29.90 29.87 -46.21
C GLU A 210 -29.80 30.32 -44.74
N HIS A 211 -30.93 30.69 -44.14
CA HIS A 211 -30.98 31.02 -42.71
C HIS A 211 -30.64 29.80 -41.83
N ASP A 212 -31.21 28.63 -42.15
CA ASP A 212 -30.88 27.37 -41.48
C ASP A 212 -29.39 26.99 -41.59
N ILE A 213 -28.76 27.23 -42.75
CA ILE A 213 -27.31 27.01 -42.94
C ILE A 213 -26.49 27.94 -42.05
N GLN A 214 -26.86 29.22 -41.97
CA GLN A 214 -26.16 30.16 -41.11
C GLN A 214 -26.22 29.72 -39.64
N ALA A 215 -27.34 29.17 -39.19
CA ALA A 215 -27.48 28.62 -37.84
C ALA A 215 -26.57 27.39 -37.58
N LEU A 216 -26.30 26.58 -38.61
CA LEU A 216 -25.38 25.44 -38.50
C LEU A 216 -23.91 25.86 -38.32
N SER A 217 -23.51 27.01 -38.86
CA SER A 217 -22.14 27.52 -38.71
C SER A 217 -21.74 27.82 -37.25
N ALA A 218 -22.72 28.00 -36.37
CA ALA A 218 -22.49 28.20 -34.93
C ALA A 218 -22.30 26.87 -34.16
N GLN A 219 -22.54 25.71 -34.80
CA GLN A 219 -22.56 24.38 -34.18
C GLN A 219 -21.50 23.42 -34.73
N VAL A 220 -20.75 23.86 -35.76
CA VAL A 220 -19.63 23.16 -36.40
C VAL A 220 -18.34 23.86 -36.00
#